data_AF-A0A821AYZ7-F1
#
_entry.id   AF-A0A821AYZ7-F1
#
_cell.length_a   1.000
_cell.length_b   1.000
_cell.length_c   1.000
_cell.angle_alpha   90.00
_cell.angle_beta   90.00
_cell.angle_gamma   90.00
#
_symmetry.space_group_name_H-M   'P 1'
#
loop_
_entity.id
_entity.type
_entity.pdbx_description
1 polymer ?
#
loop_
_entity_poly.entity_id
_entity_poly.type
_entity_poly.pdbx_seq_one_letter_code
_entity_poly.pdbx_strand_id
1 'polypeptide(L)'
;PVFDAKCKDTTIIDGASLITELSKYNKKGLLKSTTLFCTFDIRNLYTMLPQEETLDILMTFLHAHGYRKVKGISIDTIKKLASIILKDNVFAYGKKIYKQTTGGAMGSSLT
;
A
#
# COMPACT_ATOMS: atom_id res chain seq x y z
N PRO A 1 -10.98 -5.00 -3.51
CA PRO A 1 -11.27 -5.88 -4.68
C PRO A 1 -10.02 -6.35 -5.44
N VAL A 2 -9.17 -5.43 -5.94
CA VAL A 2 -7.89 -5.82 -6.58
C VAL A 2 -6.88 -6.27 -5.52
N PHE A 3 -6.72 -5.47 -4.45
CA PHE A 3 -5.89 -5.84 -3.30
C PHE A 3 -6.31 -7.19 -2.71
N ASP A 4 -7.59 -7.36 -2.38
CA ASP A 4 -8.09 -8.62 -1.79
C ASP A 4 -7.83 -9.84 -2.68
N ALA A 5 -7.88 -9.67 -4.00
CA ALA A 5 -7.68 -10.75 -4.96
C ALA A 5 -6.21 -11.11 -5.20
N LYS A 6 -5.27 -10.18 -4.96
CA LYS A 6 -3.86 -10.33 -5.36
C LYS A 6 -2.87 -10.32 -4.21
N CYS A 7 -3.19 -9.63 -3.11
CA CYS A 7 -2.26 -9.38 -2.02
C CYS A 7 -2.71 -10.01 -0.69
N LYS A 8 -3.98 -10.38 -0.56
CA LYS A 8 -4.53 -10.86 0.72
C LYS A 8 -3.81 -12.07 1.27
N ASP A 9 -3.46 -13.02 0.40
CA ASP A 9 -2.81 -14.27 0.81
C ASP A 9 -1.36 -14.08 1.30
N THR A 10 -0.76 -12.93 0.98
CA THR A 10 0.60 -12.57 1.41
C THR A 10 0.62 -11.42 2.42
N THR A 11 -0.55 -10.93 2.85
CA THR A 11 -0.65 -9.81 3.79
C THR A 11 -1.16 -10.28 5.15
N ILE A 12 -0.44 -9.86 6.19
CA ILE A 12 -0.86 -9.99 7.58
C ILE A 12 -1.50 -8.66 7.98
N ILE A 13 -2.78 -8.69 8.34
CA ILE A 13 -3.60 -7.49 8.56
C ILE A 13 -3.57 -7.09 10.04
N ASP A 14 -3.56 -8.09 10.92
CA ASP A 14 -3.58 -7.91 12.37
C ASP A 14 -2.95 -9.11 13.10
N GLY A 15 -2.90 -9.03 14.44
CA GLY A 15 -2.37 -10.10 15.28
C GLY A 15 -3.13 -11.43 15.15
N ALA A 16 -4.46 -11.41 14.98
CA ALA A 16 -5.24 -12.64 14.82
C ALA A 16 -4.92 -13.35 13.49
N SER A 17 -4.74 -12.59 12.41
CA SER A 17 -4.28 -13.08 11.12
C SER A 17 -2.88 -13.66 11.21
N LEU A 18 -1.96 -13.01 11.93
CA LEU A 18 -0.60 -13.52 12.16
C LEU A 18 -0.64 -14.88 12.87
N ILE A 19 -1.39 -15.01 13.96
CA ILE A 19 -1.50 -16.28 14.70
C ILE A 19 -2.11 -17.38 13.82
N THR A 20 -3.10 -17.04 13.00
CA THR A 20 -3.72 -17.98 12.06
C THR A 20 -2.70 -18.48 11.03
N GLU A 21 -1.92 -17.59 10.42
CA GLU A 21 -0.89 -17.97 9.45
C GLU A 21 0.29 -18.71 10.10
N LEU A 22 0.71 -18.33 11.30
CA LEU A 22 1.73 -19.06 12.05
C LEU A 22 1.29 -20.47 12.42
N SER A 23 0.01 -20.67 12.78
CA SER A 23 -0.54 -22.00 13.02
C SER A 23 -0.47 -22.87 11.76
N LYS A 24 -0.80 -22.31 10.58
CA LYS A 24 -0.64 -23.02 9.29
C LYS A 24 0.82 -23.33 8.98
N TYR A 25 1.73 -22.39 9.23
CA TYR A 25 3.17 -22.57 9.05
C TYR A 25 3.72 -23.68 9.96
N ASN A 26 3.26 -23.73 11.21
CA ASN A 26 3.60 -24.80 12.16
C ASN A 26 3.02 -26.16 11.75
N LYS A 27 1.76 -26.22 11.29
CA LYS A 27 1.14 -27.47 10.78
C LYS A 27 1.89 -28.07 9.59
N LYS A 28 2.60 -27.23 8.82
CA LYS A 28 3.48 -27.65 7.71
C LYS A 28 4.87 -28.11 8.19
N GLY A 29 5.16 -28.08 9.50
CA GLY A 29 6.47 -28.40 10.07
C GLY A 29 7.55 -27.35 9.75
N LEU A 30 7.16 -26.15 9.31
CA LEU A 30 8.09 -25.10 8.90
C LEU A 30 8.52 -24.21 10.07
N LEU A 31 7.72 -24.14 11.14
CA LEU A 31 8.09 -23.44 12.37
C LEU A 31 9.07 -24.31 13.17
N LYS A 32 10.36 -23.95 13.15
CA LYS A 32 11.44 -24.69 13.80
C LYS A 32 11.99 -23.87 14.97
N SER A 33 12.71 -24.52 15.87
CA SER A 33 13.47 -23.83 16.93
C SER A 33 14.50 -22.83 16.39
N THR A 34 14.91 -23.00 15.13
CA THR A 34 15.84 -22.10 14.42
C THR A 34 15.13 -21.00 13.62
N THR A 35 13.80 -20.93 13.65
CA THR A 35 13.05 -19.86 12.96
C THR A 35 13.29 -18.54 13.67
N LEU A 36 13.73 -17.53 12.90
CA LEU A 36 13.93 -16.17 13.39
C LEU A 36 12.71 -15.31 13.09
N PHE A 37 12.27 -14.55 14.09
CA PHE A 37 11.26 -13.51 13.92
C PHE A 37 11.95 -12.16 13.80
N CYS A 38 11.69 -11.46 12.69
CA CYS A 38 12.24 -10.14 12.43
C CYS A 38 11.07 -9.15 12.30
N THR A 39 11.19 -8.01 12.97
CA THR A 39 10.25 -6.89 12.84
C THR A 39 10.96 -5.70 12.26
N PHE A 40 10.34 -5.06 11.26
CA PHE A 40 10.82 -3.81 10.68
C PHE A 40 9.83 -2.71 11.05
N ASP A 41 10.32 -1.69 11.75
CA ASP A 41 9.55 -0.49 12.05
C ASP A 41 9.90 0.60 11.03
N ILE A 42 8.96 0.94 10.15
CA ILE A 42 9.15 1.96 9.13
C ILE A 42 8.66 3.29 9.68
N ARG A 43 9.60 4.15 10.05
CA ARG A 43 9.30 5.50 10.52
C ARG A 43 8.89 6.40 9.37
N ASN A 44 7.90 7.27 9.60
CA ASN A 44 7.50 8.33 8.69
C ASN A 44 7.06 7.86 7.28
N LEU A 45 6.57 6.62 7.17
CA LEU A 45 6.20 5.98 5.89
C LEU A 45 5.36 6.90 5.00
N TYR A 46 4.26 7.44 5.53
CA TYR A 46 3.37 8.31 4.77
C TYR A 46 4.04 9.61 4.35
N THR A 47 4.73 10.28 5.27
CA THR A 47 5.36 11.58 4.98
C THR A 47 6.57 11.48 4.06
N MET A 48 7.19 10.30 3.93
CA MET A 48 8.38 10.05 3.12
C MET A 48 8.09 9.23 1.86
N LEU A 49 6.82 8.97 1.55
CA LEU A 49 6.43 8.21 0.39
C LEU A 49 6.89 8.91 -0.91
N PRO A 50 7.73 8.26 -1.73
CA PRO A 50 8.24 8.84 -2.97
C PRO A 50 7.13 8.86 -4.03
N GLN A 51 6.64 10.05 -4.37
CA GLN A 51 5.36 10.20 -5.08
C GLN A 51 5.41 9.68 -6.53
N GLU A 52 6.50 9.93 -7.27
CA GLU A 52 6.63 9.45 -8.67
C GLU A 52 6.79 7.94 -8.71
N GLU A 53 7.69 7.42 -7.88
CA GLU A 53 7.97 6.00 -7.73
C GLU A 53 6.71 5.23 -7.31
N THR A 54 5.88 5.82 -6.44
CA THR A 54 4.59 5.22 -6.05
C THR A 54 3.64 5.08 -7.24
N LEU A 55 3.56 6.09 -8.10
CA LEU A 55 2.72 6.03 -9.31
C LEU A 55 3.22 4.96 -10.28
N ASP A 56 4.54 4.83 -10.43
CA ASP A 56 5.14 3.84 -11.31
C ASP A 56 5.02 2.41 -10.76
N ILE A 57 5.15 2.23 -9.44
CA ILE A 57 4.89 0.97 -8.75
C ILE A 57 3.42 0.56 -8.95
N LEU A 58 2.47 1.49 -8.79
CA LEU A 58 1.05 1.21 -9.02
C LEU A 58 0.79 0.74 -10.45
N MET A 59 1.37 1.41 -11.45
CA MET A 59 1.22 1.01 -12.86
C MET A 59 1.86 -0.36 -13.11
N THR A 60 3.09 -0.56 -12.63
CA THR A 60 3.80 -1.83 -12.75
C THR A 60 2.99 -2.97 -12.14
N PHE A 61 2.41 -2.76 -10.96
CA PHE A 61 1.57 -3.74 -10.28
C PHE A 61 0.34 -4.11 -11.11
N LEU A 62 -0.38 -3.11 -11.66
CA LEU A 62 -1.57 -3.35 -12.48
C LEU A 62 -1.21 -4.10 -13.78
N HIS A 63 -0.12 -3.70 -14.44
CA HIS A 63 0.37 -4.35 -15.65
C HIS A 63 0.81 -5.79 -15.40
N ALA A 64 1.58 -6.05 -14.34
CA ALA A 64 2.06 -7.38 -13.98
C ALA A 64 0.91 -8.37 -13.73
N HIS A 65 -0.24 -7.87 -13.27
CA HIS A 65 -1.45 -8.67 -13.06
C HIS A 65 -2.42 -8.66 -14.27
N GLY A 66 -1.97 -8.17 -15.43
CA GLY A 66 -2.72 -8.23 -16.69
C GLY A 66 -3.84 -7.19 -16.83
N TYR A 67 -3.91 -6.19 -15.94
CA TYR A 67 -4.94 -5.15 -16.03
C TYR A 67 -4.60 -4.12 -17.12
N ARG A 68 -5.54 -3.95 -18.06
CA ARG A 68 -5.60 -2.78 -18.95
C ARG A 68 -6.63 -1.75 -18.48
N LYS A 69 -7.63 -2.22 -17.74
CA LYS A 69 -8.69 -1.43 -17.09
C LYS A 69 -9.02 -2.03 -15.74
N VAL A 70 -9.39 -1.20 -14.77
CA VAL A 70 -9.96 -1.62 -13.49
C VAL A 70 -11.38 -1.07 -13.40
N LYS A 71 -12.37 -1.96 -13.31
CA LYS A 71 -13.80 -1.59 -13.30
C LYS A 71 -14.19 -0.61 -14.44
N GLY A 72 -13.64 -0.84 -15.63
CA GLY A 72 -13.90 -0.01 -16.82
C GLY A 72 -13.01 1.24 -16.96
N ILE A 73 -12.26 1.63 -15.93
CA ILE A 73 -11.34 2.78 -15.95
C ILE A 73 -9.97 2.33 -16.48
N SER A 74 -9.41 3.03 -17.47
CA SER A 74 -8.07 2.73 -17.98
C SER A 74 -6.99 2.98 -16.92
N ILE A 75 -5.92 2.20 -16.99
CA ILE A 75 -4.75 2.37 -16.12
C ILE A 75 -4.14 3.78 -16.22
N ASP A 76 -4.13 4.41 -17.40
CA ASP A 76 -3.66 5.79 -17.56
C ASP A 76 -4.52 6.79 -16.79
N THR A 77 -5.84 6.59 -16.84
CA THR A 77 -6.77 7.41 -16.05
C THR A 77 -6.56 7.16 -14.56
N ILE A 78 -6.33 5.91 -14.14
CA ILE A 78 -5.99 5.60 -12.74
C ILE A 78 -4.69 6.29 -12.31
N LYS A 79 -3.64 6.29 -13.15
CA LYS A 79 -2.38 7.01 -12.89
C LYS A 79 -2.63 8.50 -12.68
N LYS A 80 -3.43 9.11 -13.57
CA LYS A 80 -3.78 10.54 -13.49
C LYS A 80 -4.55 10.87 -12.21
N LEU A 81 -5.56 10.06 -11.86
CA LEU A 81 -6.34 10.25 -10.64
C LEU A 81 -5.47 10.08 -9.38
N ALA A 82 -4.62 9.06 -9.34
CA ALA A 82 -3.68 8.85 -8.24
C ALA A 82 -2.68 10.02 -8.13
N SER A 83 -2.20 10.54 -9.27
CA SER A 83 -1.29 11.68 -9.30
C SER A 83 -1.91 12.94 -8.72
N ILE A 84 -3.20 13.20 -8.99
CA ILE A 84 -3.91 14.35 -8.40
C ILE A 84 -3.96 14.21 -6.88
N ILE A 85 -4.32 13.03 -6.37
CA ILE A 85 -4.42 12.80 -4.92
C ILE A 85 -3.05 12.94 -4.23
N LEU A 86 -1.98 12.42 -4.83
CA LEU A 86 -0.65 12.48 -4.23
C LEU A 86 -0.01 13.88 -4.34
N LYS A 87 -0.12 14.53 -5.50
CA LYS A 87 0.63 15.76 -5.80
C LYS A 87 -0.14 17.04 -5.54
N ASP A 88 -1.47 17.00 -5.57
CA ASP A 88 -2.32 18.18 -5.39
C ASP A 88 -3.08 18.17 -4.06
N ASN A 89 -2.57 17.40 -3.09
CA ASN A 89 -3.11 17.42 -1.73
C ASN A 89 -2.89 18.78 -1.06
N VAL A 90 -3.98 19.40 -0.64
CA VAL A 90 -4.01 20.67 0.10
C VAL A 90 -4.77 20.51 1.40
N PHE A 91 -4.27 21.13 2.46
CA PHE A 91 -4.90 21.09 3.78
C PHE A 91 -4.88 22.47 4.44
N ALA A 92 -5.88 22.72 5.29
CA ALA A 92 -5.97 23.95 6.07
C ALA A 92 -5.45 23.68 7.49
N TYR A 93 -4.64 24.60 8.01
CA TYR A 93 -4.22 24.59 9.40
C TYR A 93 -4.24 26.02 9.94
N GLY A 94 -5.07 26.26 10.96
CA GLY A 94 -5.41 27.61 11.41
C GLY A 94 -6.11 28.40 10.31
N LYS A 95 -5.58 29.59 9.98
CA LYS A 95 -6.10 30.48 8.92
C LYS A 95 -5.26 30.43 7.62
N LYS A 96 -4.48 29.36 7.43
CA LYS A 96 -3.56 29.20 6.30
C LYS A 96 -3.84 27.90 5.56
N ILE A 97 -3.63 27.94 4.24
CA ILE A 97 -3.73 26.80 3.34
C ILE A 97 -2.31 26.36 2.98
N TYR A 98 -2.08 25.06 3.03
CA TYR A 98 -0.80 24.44 2.74
C TYR A 98 -0.97 23.38 1.66
N LYS A 99 0.04 23.25 0.80
CA LYS A 99 0.16 22.14 -0.15
C LYS A 99 1.19 21.15 0.37
N GLN A 100 0.83 19.87 0.42
CA GLN A 100 1.80 18.83 0.74
C GLN A 100 2.66 18.56 -0.50
N THR A 101 3.96 18.77 -0.37
CA THR A 101 4.91 18.60 -1.48
C THR A 101 5.70 17.29 -1.42
N THR A 102 5.62 16.57 -0.30
CA THR A 102 6.31 15.29 -0.07
C THR A 102 5.41 14.30 0.64
N GLY A 103 5.58 13.02 0.33
CA GLY A 103 4.79 11.94 0.92
C GLY A 103 3.34 11.89 0.42
N GLY A 104 2.50 11.20 1.18
CA GLY A 104 1.07 11.12 1.00
C GLY A 104 0.31 11.67 2.21
N ALA A 105 -0.94 12.03 1.99
CA ALA A 105 -1.82 12.57 3.03
C ALA A 105 -2.29 11.44 3.95
N MET A 106 -1.82 11.42 5.21
CA MET A 106 -2.28 10.40 6.17
C MET A 106 -3.81 10.40 6.28
N GLY A 107 -4.43 9.22 6.08
CA GLY A 107 -5.88 9.05 6.11
C GLY A 107 -6.59 9.32 4.77
N SER A 108 -5.87 9.62 3.70
CA SER A 108 -6.43 9.60 2.35
C SER A 108 -6.86 8.19 1.96
N SER A 109 -7.93 8.06 1.18
CA SER A 109 -8.35 6.75 0.67
C SER A 109 -7.31 6.08 -0.26
N LEU A 110 -6.29 6.83 -0.70
CA LEU A 110 -5.18 6.30 -1.51
C LEU A 110 -3.98 5.87 -0.67
N THR A 111 -3.85 6.31 0.59
CA THR A 111 -2.68 6.08 1.46
C THR A 111 -3.11 5.70 2.87
#